data_AF-A0A961QD63-F1
#
_entry.id   AF-A0A961QD63-F1
#
_cell.length_a   1.000
_cell.length_b   1.000
_cell.length_c   1.000
_cell.angle_alpha   90.00
_cell.angle_beta   90.00
_cell.angle_gamma   90.00
#
_symmetry.space_group_name_H-M   'P 1'
#
loop_
_entity.id
_entity.type
_entity.pdbx_description
1 polymer ?
#
loop_
_entity_poly.entity_id
_entity_poly.type
_entity_poly.pdbx_seq_one_letter_code
_entity_poly.pdbx_strand_id
1 'polypeptide(L)'
;AFYGMSTFEGPMMSIKAVNSLSHYTDWTIGHVHSGALGWNGMITFGALYYLVPKLWNRRRLYSLRLVNWHFWLATLGIVIYAATMWVAGIQQGLMWREYDAQGYLVYAFAEAVEAMHPYFVMRMVGGLFFLAGSLIMAYNLYRTIRGDIREEVAMGAEAPALQPAE
;
A
#
# COMPACT_ATOMS: atom_id res chain seq x y z
N ALA A 1 -11.85 -3.42 1.96
CA ALA A 1 -11.78 -3.65 0.50
C ALA A 1 -10.65 -4.61 0.13
N PHE A 2 -9.39 -4.34 0.49
CA PHE A 2 -8.23 -5.19 0.16
C PHE A 2 -8.31 -6.65 0.63
N TYR A 3 -9.01 -6.94 1.73
CA TYR A 3 -9.33 -8.33 2.13
C TYR A 3 -10.08 -9.05 1.02
N GLY A 4 -11.27 -8.55 0.66
CA GLY A 4 -12.12 -9.15 -0.37
C GLY A 4 -11.41 -9.31 -1.70
N MET A 5 -10.64 -8.29 -2.09
CA MET A 5 -9.80 -8.31 -3.28
C MET A 5 -8.73 -9.42 -3.24
N SER A 6 -7.95 -9.52 -2.16
CA SER A 6 -6.92 -10.55 -2.02
C SER A 6 -7.54 -11.96 -1.91
N THR A 7 -8.66 -12.10 -1.19
CA THR A 7 -9.40 -13.36 -1.10
C THR A 7 -10.16 -13.74 -2.37
N PHE A 8 -10.26 -12.83 -3.34
CA PHE A 8 -10.72 -13.13 -4.69
C PHE A 8 -9.55 -13.50 -5.61
N GLU A 9 -8.47 -12.72 -5.55
CA GLU A 9 -7.25 -12.94 -6.34
C GLU A 9 -6.57 -14.26 -6.02
N GLY A 10 -6.48 -14.65 -4.74
CA GLY A 10 -5.86 -15.90 -4.31
C GLY A 10 -6.50 -17.14 -4.96
N PRO A 11 -7.83 -17.31 -4.91
CA PRO A 11 -8.53 -18.34 -5.67
C PRO A 11 -8.33 -18.27 -7.18
N MET A 12 -8.26 -17.07 -7.78
CA MET A 12 -7.94 -16.96 -9.21
C MET A 12 -6.54 -17.49 -9.51
N MET A 13 -5.54 -17.14 -8.69
CA MET A 13 -4.15 -17.59 -8.84
C MET A 13 -3.93 -19.08 -8.53
N SER A 14 -4.89 -19.78 -7.91
CA SER A 14 -4.81 -21.22 -7.68
C SER A 14 -5.33 -22.06 -8.86
N ILE A 15 -6.02 -21.43 -9.82
CA ILE A 15 -6.41 -22.07 -11.08
C ILE A 15 -5.16 -22.33 -11.92
N LYS A 16 -4.92 -23.57 -12.33
CA LYS A 16 -3.70 -23.98 -13.07
C LYS A 16 -3.34 -23.08 -14.25
N ALA A 17 -4.34 -22.66 -15.03
CA ALA A 17 -4.13 -21.76 -16.17
C ALA A 17 -3.57 -20.40 -15.75
N VAL A 18 -4.12 -19.79 -14.70
CA VAL A 18 -3.65 -18.50 -14.15
C VAL A 18 -2.31 -18.69 -13.44
N ASN A 19 -2.18 -19.75 -12.65
CA ASN A 19 -0.94 -20.08 -11.93
C ASN A 19 0.24 -20.30 -12.87
N SER A 20 0.00 -20.84 -14.07
CA SER A 20 1.03 -20.96 -15.09
C SER A 20 1.72 -19.63 -15.39
N LEU A 21 1.01 -18.50 -15.24
CA LEU A 21 1.50 -17.12 -15.44
C LEU A 21 1.94 -16.43 -14.14
N SER A 22 1.20 -16.62 -13.05
CA SER A 22 1.48 -15.91 -11.79
C SER A 22 2.57 -16.56 -10.95
N HIS A 23 2.89 -17.83 -11.18
CA HIS A 23 3.92 -18.54 -10.42
C HIS A 23 5.32 -18.03 -10.77
N TYR A 24 6.16 -17.86 -9.75
CA TYR A 24 7.49 -17.26 -9.82
C TYR A 24 7.59 -15.81 -10.29
N THR A 25 6.46 -15.15 -10.58
CA THR A 25 6.45 -13.74 -10.98
C THR A 25 6.10 -12.81 -9.82
N ASP A 26 6.37 -11.51 -10.00
CA ASP A 26 6.04 -10.44 -9.06
C ASP A 26 4.53 -10.30 -8.81
N TRP A 27 3.67 -10.96 -9.59
CA TRP A 27 2.24 -11.04 -9.28
C TRP A 27 2.03 -11.66 -7.89
N THR A 28 2.73 -12.74 -7.56
CA THR A 28 2.62 -13.35 -6.22
C THR A 28 3.00 -12.36 -5.12
N ILE A 29 4.01 -11.52 -5.34
CA ILE A 29 4.41 -10.48 -4.40
C ILE A 29 3.33 -9.39 -4.30
N GLY A 30 2.71 -8.99 -5.41
CA GLY A 30 1.57 -8.08 -5.44
C GLY A 30 0.37 -8.58 -4.65
N HIS A 31 0.05 -9.87 -4.79
CA HIS A 31 -1.01 -10.54 -4.04
C HIS A 31 -0.72 -10.53 -2.52
N VAL A 32 0.50 -10.93 -2.14
CA VAL A 32 0.92 -10.94 -0.73
C VAL A 32 0.81 -9.55 -0.11
N HIS A 33 1.29 -8.50 -0.79
CA HIS A 33 1.27 -7.15 -0.23
C HIS A 33 -0.11 -6.52 -0.22
N SER A 34 -0.98 -6.86 -1.18
CA SER A 34 -2.41 -6.48 -1.13
C SER A 34 -3.07 -6.99 0.15
N GLY A 35 -2.78 -8.23 0.55
CA GLY A 35 -3.26 -8.80 1.82
C GLY A 35 -2.53 -8.27 3.05
N ALA A 36 -1.19 -8.28 3.03
CA ALA A 36 -0.38 -7.93 4.19
C ALA A 36 -0.49 -6.44 4.55
N LEU A 37 -0.35 -5.54 3.59
CA LEU A 37 -0.41 -4.10 3.85
C LEU A 37 -1.86 -3.62 3.86
N GLY A 38 -2.66 -4.08 2.91
CA GLY A 38 -3.98 -3.49 2.62
C GLY A 38 -5.09 -4.01 3.49
N TRP A 39 -4.97 -5.26 3.90
CA TRP A 39 -5.87 -5.86 4.88
C TRP A 39 -5.26 -5.85 6.28
N ASN A 40 -4.22 -6.65 6.52
CA ASN A 40 -3.67 -6.83 7.87
C ASN A 40 -3.15 -5.51 8.45
N GLY A 41 -2.32 -4.78 7.68
CA GLY A 41 -1.79 -3.49 8.10
C GLY A 41 -2.90 -2.48 8.44
N MET A 42 -3.83 -2.25 7.50
CA MET A 42 -4.90 -1.27 7.69
C MET A 42 -5.83 -1.59 8.86
N ILE A 43 -6.22 -2.85 9.06
CA ILE A 43 -7.08 -3.21 10.21
C ILE A 43 -6.32 -3.07 11.53
N THR A 44 -5.06 -3.47 11.58
CA THR A 44 -4.22 -3.30 12.77
C THR A 44 -3.99 -1.83 13.10
N PHE A 45 -3.74 -0.98 12.10
CA PHE A 45 -3.61 0.47 12.30
C PHE A 45 -4.89 1.08 12.86
N GLY A 46 -6.05 0.74 12.31
CA GLY A 46 -7.34 1.17 12.84
C GLY A 46 -7.58 0.72 14.28
N ALA A 47 -7.25 -0.54 14.59
CA ALA A 47 -7.36 -1.09 15.94
C ALA A 47 -6.44 -0.35 16.93
N LEU A 48 -5.19 -0.06 16.55
CA LEU A 48 -4.25 0.69 17.39
C LEU A 48 -4.74 2.12 17.65
N TYR A 49 -5.22 2.83 16.63
CA TYR A 49 -5.78 4.18 16.81
C TYR A 49 -6.96 4.21 17.78
N TYR A 50 -7.76 3.14 17.82
CA TYR A 50 -8.87 3.02 18.76
C TYR A 50 -8.42 2.61 20.17
N LEU A 51 -7.51 1.63 20.28
CA LEU A 51 -7.14 1.01 21.55
C LEU A 51 -6.16 1.87 22.36
N VAL A 52 -5.16 2.48 21.71
CA VAL A 52 -4.10 3.23 22.41
C VAL A 52 -4.64 4.33 23.33
N PRO A 53 -5.55 5.24 22.91
CA PRO A 53 -6.07 6.25 23.83
C PRO A 53 -6.83 5.61 25.00
N LYS A 54 -7.53 4.50 24.80
CA LYS A 54 -8.26 3.81 25.87
C LYS A 54 -7.33 3.16 26.89
N LEU A 55 -6.32 2.45 26.41
CA LEU A 55 -5.34 1.75 27.26
C LEU A 55 -4.49 2.72 28.08
N TRP A 56 -4.21 3.92 27.55
CA TRP A 56 -3.48 4.98 28.25
C TRP A 56 -4.38 6.03 28.94
N ASN A 57 -5.68 5.75 29.09
CA ASN A 57 -6.67 6.63 29.71
C ASN A 57 -6.64 8.08 29.19
N ARG A 58 -6.51 8.23 27.86
CA ARG A 58 -6.51 9.50 27.13
C ARG A 58 -7.87 9.74 26.50
N ARG A 59 -8.32 11.00 26.57
CA ARG A 59 -9.63 11.41 26.06
C ARG A 59 -9.76 11.30 24.54
N ARG A 60 -8.66 11.51 23.81
CA ARG A 60 -8.56 11.42 22.36
C ARG A 60 -7.10 11.19 21.92
N LEU A 61 -6.92 10.81 20.65
CA LEU A 61 -5.61 10.83 19.99
C LEU A 61 -5.04 12.25 19.92
N TYR A 62 -3.72 12.35 19.80
CA TYR A 62 -3.00 13.62 19.69
C TYR A 62 -3.47 14.47 18.50
N SER A 63 -3.61 13.88 17.32
CA SER A 63 -4.11 14.57 16.11
C SER A 63 -4.91 13.62 15.23
N LEU A 64 -6.12 14.04 14.83
CA LEU A 64 -6.93 13.31 13.85
C LEU A 64 -6.49 13.61 12.41
N ARG A 65 -5.89 14.78 12.16
CA ARG A 65 -5.31 15.09 10.85
C ARG A 65 -4.13 14.18 10.51
N LEU A 66 -3.30 13.83 11.49
CA LEU A 66 -2.21 12.87 11.28
C LEU A 66 -2.74 11.46 10.97
N VAL A 67 -3.90 11.06 11.53
CA VAL A 67 -4.56 9.81 11.15
C VAL A 67 -5.00 9.86 9.68
N ASN A 68 -5.56 10.99 9.24
CA ASN A 68 -5.99 11.18 7.85
C ASN A 68 -4.79 11.14 6.88
N TRP A 69 -3.69 11.82 7.23
CA TRP A 69 -2.44 11.76 6.46
C TRP A 69 -1.87 10.34 6.39
N HIS A 70 -1.83 9.63 7.51
CA HIS A 70 -1.42 8.22 7.52
C HIS A 70 -2.31 7.39 6.60
N PHE A 71 -3.64 7.54 6.69
CA PHE A 71 -4.58 6.81 5.85
C PHE A 71 -4.30 7.02 4.36
N TRP A 72 -4.09 8.27 3.92
CA TRP A 72 -3.82 8.55 2.50
C TRP A 72 -2.46 8.04 2.05
N LEU A 73 -1.40 8.20 2.86
CA LEU A 73 -0.07 7.70 2.52
C LEU A 73 -0.06 6.17 2.44
N ALA A 74 -0.71 5.49 3.39
CA ALA A 74 -0.82 4.04 3.38
C ALA A 74 -1.64 3.55 2.18
N THR A 75 -2.77 4.21 1.88
CA THR A 75 -3.65 3.85 0.76
C THR A 75 -2.99 4.10 -0.59
N LEU A 76 -2.36 5.25 -0.78
CA LEU A 76 -1.64 5.54 -2.03
C LEU A 76 -0.45 4.60 -2.20
N GLY A 77 0.33 4.38 -1.13
CA GLY A 77 1.48 3.49 -1.13
C GLY A 77 1.12 2.08 -1.56
N ILE A 78 0.04 1.51 -1.02
CA ILE A 78 -0.38 0.17 -1.41
C ILE A 78 -0.96 0.09 -2.83
N VAL A 79 -1.72 1.10 -3.28
CA VAL A 79 -2.26 1.11 -4.64
C VAL A 79 -1.11 1.14 -5.65
N ILE A 80 -0.10 1.99 -5.41
CA ILE A 80 1.12 2.02 -6.24
C ILE A 80 1.80 0.65 -6.21
N TYR A 81 1.97 0.06 -5.02
CA TYR A 81 2.63 -1.24 -4.89
C TYR A 81 1.91 -2.34 -5.66
N ALA A 82 0.61 -2.50 -5.45
CA ALA A 82 -0.21 -3.55 -6.06
C ALA A 82 -0.27 -3.39 -7.59
N ALA A 83 -0.56 -2.18 -8.09
CA ALA A 83 -0.62 -1.91 -9.52
C ALA A 83 0.72 -2.21 -10.21
N THR A 84 1.83 -1.78 -9.60
CA THR A 84 3.17 -2.01 -10.14
C THR A 84 3.50 -3.51 -10.22
N MET A 85 3.18 -4.28 -9.18
CA MET A 85 3.49 -5.71 -9.13
C MET A 85 2.61 -6.56 -10.03
N TRP A 86 1.37 -6.15 -10.28
CA TRP A 86 0.54 -6.80 -11.29
C TRP A 86 1.09 -6.63 -12.70
N VAL A 87 1.46 -5.41 -13.07
CA VAL A 87 2.06 -5.15 -14.39
C VAL A 87 3.38 -5.90 -14.53
N ALA A 88 4.25 -5.82 -13.53
CA ALA A 88 5.52 -6.55 -13.51
C ALA A 88 5.31 -8.07 -13.64
N GLY A 89 4.38 -8.63 -12.87
CA GLY A 89 4.12 -10.07 -12.86
C GLY A 89 3.57 -10.60 -14.18
N ILE A 90 2.65 -9.86 -14.81
CA ILE A 90 2.14 -10.20 -16.14
C ILE A 90 3.28 -10.12 -17.16
N GLN A 91 4.08 -9.04 -17.13
CA GLN A 91 5.18 -8.87 -18.08
C GLN A 91 6.25 -9.97 -17.94
N GLN A 92 6.69 -10.31 -16.73
CA GLN A 92 7.62 -11.44 -16.51
C GLN A 92 7.04 -12.74 -17.04
N GLY A 93 5.79 -13.02 -16.67
CA GLY A 93 5.13 -14.25 -17.07
C GLY A 93 5.02 -14.39 -18.58
N LEU A 94 4.73 -13.30 -19.29
CA LEU A 94 4.69 -13.26 -20.76
C LEU A 94 6.09 -13.38 -21.38
N MET A 95 7.07 -12.61 -20.90
CA MET A 95 8.44 -12.67 -21.42
C MET A 95 9.06 -14.08 -21.30
N TRP A 96 8.78 -14.80 -20.21
CA TRP A 96 9.30 -16.16 -20.00
C TRP A 96 8.63 -17.26 -20.84
N ARG A 97 7.51 -16.94 -21.52
CA ARG A 97 6.76 -17.92 -22.34
C ARG A 97 6.62 -17.49 -23.79
N GLU A 98 7.21 -16.38 -24.19
CA GLU A 98 7.07 -15.85 -25.54
C GLU A 98 7.97 -16.64 -26.49
N TYR A 99 7.36 -17.27 -27.49
CA TYR A 99 8.07 -18.01 -28.54
C TYR A 99 7.90 -17.30 -29.88
N ASP A 100 8.97 -17.23 -30.67
CA ASP A 100 8.91 -16.70 -32.03
C ASP A 100 8.24 -17.70 -33.00
N ALA A 101 8.10 -17.30 -34.27
CA ALA A 101 7.50 -18.13 -35.30
C ALA A 101 8.29 -19.42 -35.59
N GLN A 102 9.54 -19.49 -35.11
CA GLN A 102 10.47 -20.60 -35.27
C GLN A 102 10.51 -21.50 -34.02
N GLY A 103 9.80 -21.13 -32.95
CA GLY A 103 9.71 -21.89 -31.70
C GLY A 103 10.87 -21.64 -30.73
N TYR A 104 11.69 -20.60 -30.95
CA TYR A 104 12.72 -20.18 -29.99
C TYR A 104 12.14 -19.19 -28.98
N LEU A 105 12.73 -19.16 -27.78
CA LEU A 105 12.35 -18.20 -26.75
C LEU A 105 12.80 -16.79 -27.17
N VAL A 106 11.87 -15.84 -27.18
CA VAL A 106 12.11 -14.47 -27.66
C VAL A 106 13.04 -13.69 -26.73
N TYR A 107 12.91 -13.88 -25.42
CA TYR A 107 13.64 -13.12 -24.41
C TYR A 107 14.58 -14.00 -23.61
N ALA A 108 15.83 -13.57 -23.47
CA ALA A 108 16.74 -14.12 -22.48
C ALA A 108 16.30 -13.73 -21.07
N PHE A 109 16.64 -14.56 -20.07
CA PHE A 109 16.30 -14.28 -18.68
C PHE A 109 16.87 -12.93 -18.19
N ALA A 110 18.07 -12.57 -18.62
CA ALA A 110 18.69 -11.30 -18.27
C ALA A 110 17.88 -10.08 -18.77
N GLU A 111 17.30 -10.16 -19.96
CA GLU A 111 16.44 -9.10 -20.52
C GLU A 111 15.14 -8.97 -19.73
N ALA A 112 14.55 -10.10 -19.31
CA ALA A 112 13.40 -10.08 -18.42
C ALA A 112 13.74 -9.43 -17.06
N VAL A 113 14.92 -9.67 -16.50
CA VAL A 113 15.36 -9.02 -15.25
C VAL A 113 15.58 -7.51 -15.45
N GLU A 114 16.23 -7.11 -16.54
CA GLU A 114 16.46 -5.70 -16.86
C GLU A 114 15.15 -4.93 -17.01
N ALA A 115 14.17 -5.53 -17.71
CA ALA A 115 12.84 -4.96 -17.87
C ALA A 115 12.09 -4.75 -16.55
N MET A 116 12.48 -5.45 -15.47
CA MET A 116 11.82 -5.33 -14.16
C MET A 116 12.32 -4.18 -13.30
N HIS A 117 13.49 -3.62 -13.61
CA HIS A 117 14.07 -2.54 -12.83
C HIS A 117 13.12 -1.35 -12.55
N PRO A 118 12.41 -0.77 -13.53
CA PRO A 118 11.48 0.35 -13.26
C PRO A 118 10.36 -0.04 -12.28
N TYR A 119 9.85 -1.28 -12.36
CA TYR A 119 8.83 -1.77 -11.44
C TYR A 119 9.37 -1.93 -10.02
N PHE A 120 10.63 -2.35 -9.85
CA PHE A 120 11.24 -2.41 -8.52
C PHE A 120 11.41 -1.03 -7.89
N VAL A 121 11.74 0.00 -8.68
CA VAL A 121 11.79 1.38 -8.20
C VAL A 121 10.41 1.86 -7.75
N MET A 122 9.37 1.65 -8.58
CA MET A 122 8.00 2.05 -8.24
C MET A 122 7.46 1.29 -7.02
N ARG A 123 7.81 0.01 -6.87
CA ARG A 123 7.52 -0.80 -5.68
C ARG A 123 8.15 -0.19 -4.43
N MET A 124 9.42 0.20 -4.51
CA MET A 124 10.13 0.86 -3.41
C MET A 124 9.43 2.17 -3.03
N VAL A 125 9.07 3.00 -4.01
CA VAL A 125 8.34 4.24 -3.79
C VAL A 125 7.01 4.00 -3.07
N GLY A 126 6.21 3.04 -3.53
CA GLY A 126 4.96 2.65 -2.85
C GLY A 126 5.18 2.18 -1.41
N GLY A 127 6.23 1.38 -1.19
CA GLY A 127 6.64 0.95 0.15
C GLY A 127 7.08 2.10 1.06
N LEU A 128 7.80 3.09 0.52
CA LEU A 128 8.23 4.28 1.26
C LEU A 128 7.03 5.16 1.68
N PHE A 129 6.01 5.30 0.84
CA PHE A 129 4.77 5.99 1.24
C PHE A 129 4.10 5.29 2.42
N PHE A 130 4.00 3.96 2.38
CA PHE A 130 3.42 3.17 3.47
C PHE A 130 4.25 3.27 4.76
N LEU A 131 5.58 3.21 4.65
CA LEU A 131 6.50 3.37 5.77
C LEU A 131 6.39 4.78 6.38
N ALA A 132 6.38 5.82 5.55
CA ALA A 132 6.22 7.21 6.01
C ALA A 132 4.89 7.39 6.76
N GLY A 133 3.80 6.82 6.26
CA GLY A 133 2.52 6.78 6.96
C GLY A 133 2.61 6.08 8.32
N SER A 134 3.32 4.95 8.38
CA SER A 134 3.54 4.19 9.62
C SER A 134 4.37 4.97 10.65
N LEU A 135 5.36 5.75 10.20
CA LEU A 135 6.14 6.64 11.07
C LEU A 135 5.26 7.78 11.62
N ILE A 136 4.35 8.34 10.80
CA ILE A 136 3.36 9.33 11.28
C ILE A 136 2.45 8.71 12.35
N MET A 137 2.02 7.46 12.17
CA MET A 137 1.27 6.75 13.20
C MET A 137 2.07 6.61 14.48
N ALA A 138 3.30 6.11 14.41
CA ALA A 138 4.16 5.92 15.57
C ALA A 138 4.33 7.23 16.35
N TYR A 139 4.59 8.34 15.65
CA TYR A 139 4.66 9.66 16.24
C TYR A 139 3.34 10.09 16.89
N ASN A 140 2.20 9.94 16.21
CA ASN A 140 0.89 10.33 16.74
C ASN A 140 0.54 9.53 18.01
N LEU A 141 0.81 8.23 18.01
CA LEU A 141 0.59 7.35 19.15
C LEU A 141 1.53 7.70 20.31
N TYR A 142 2.81 7.97 20.04
CA TYR A 142 3.77 8.41 21.06
C TYR A 142 3.32 9.71 21.75
N ARG A 143 2.93 10.74 20.97
CA ARG A 143 2.41 12.00 21.52
C ARG A 143 1.14 11.79 22.33
N THR A 144 0.26 10.89 21.87
CA THR A 144 -0.97 10.51 22.61
C THR A 144 -0.63 9.88 23.96
N ILE A 145 0.30 8.91 23.98
CA ILE A 145 0.75 8.23 25.20
C ILE A 145 1.34 9.23 26.20
N ARG A 146 2.13 10.20 25.71
CA ARG A 146 2.70 11.27 26.54
C ARG A 146 1.64 12.21 27.13
N GLY A 147 0.46 12.27 26.53
CA GLY A 147 -0.66 13.11 26.99
C GLY A 147 -0.71 14.49 26.36
N ASP A 148 0.07 14.70 25.30
CA ASP A 148 0.04 15.94 24.57
C ASP A 148 -1.30 16.03 23.81
N ILE A 149 -1.88 17.22 23.80
CA ILE A 149 -3.11 17.49 23.04
C ILE A 149 -2.75 18.57 22.02
N ARG A 150 -2.92 18.26 20.73
CA ARG A 150 -2.79 19.27 19.69
C ARG A 150 -4.09 20.06 19.61
N GLU A 151 -3.99 21.39 19.68
CA GLU A 151 -5.08 22.25 19.25
C GLU A 151 -5.10 22.27 17.71
N GLU A 152 -6.17 21.76 17.14
CA GLU A 152 -6.38 21.74 15.70
C GLU A 152 -7.76 22.33 15.42
N VAL A 153 -7.83 23.18 14.38
CA VAL A 153 -9.12 23.61 13.82
C VAL A 153 -9.89 22.35 13.39
N ALA A 154 -11.19 22.30 13.68
CA ALA A 154 -12.03 21.16 13.33
C ALA A 154 -11.88 20.79 11.86
N MET A 155 -11.73 19.50 11.55
CA MET A 155 -11.67 19.05 10.16
C MET A 155 -13.00 19.35 9.47
N GLY A 156 -12.97 20.16 8.40
CA GLY A 156 -14.16 20.63 7.70
C GLY A 156 -14.72 21.97 8.16
N ALA A 157 -14.06 22.68 9.08
CA ALA A 157 -14.39 24.08 9.35
C ALA A 157 -14.14 24.91 8.08
N GLU A 158 -15.12 25.75 7.70
CA GLU A 158 -14.97 26.72 6.62
C GLU A 158 -13.70 27.55 6.85
N ALA A 159 -12.92 27.75 5.78
CA ALA A 159 -11.83 28.71 5.81
C ALA A 159 -12.41 30.06 6.27
N PRO A 160 -11.77 30.78 7.21
CA PRO A 160 -12.23 32.10 7.57
C PRO A 160 -12.37 32.91 6.29
N ALA A 161 -13.57 33.47 6.07
CA ALA A 161 -13.89 34.25 4.89
C ALA A 161 -12.77 35.29 4.69
N LEU A 162 -12.12 35.26 3.53
CA LEU A 162 -11.11 36.25 3.18
C LEU A 162 -11.81 37.61 3.17
N GLN A 163 -11.58 38.40 4.21
CA GLN A 163 -12.03 39.80 4.23
C GLN A 163 -11.25 40.52 3.13
N PRO A 164 -11.93 41.18 2.18
CA PRO A 164 -11.25 42.07 1.25
C PRO A 164 -10.54 43.15 2.09
N ALA A 165 -9.28 43.41 1.77
CA ALA A 165 -8.60 44.58 2.29
C ALA A 165 -9.31 45.82 1.73
N GLU A 166 -9.94 46.61 2.61
CA GLU A 166 -10.35 47.99 2.32
C GLU A 166 -9.13 48.93 2.35
#